data_AF-A0A7K7PPY9-F1
#
_entry.id   AF-A0A7K7PPY9-F1
#
_cell.length_a   1.000
_cell.length_b   1.000
_cell.length_c   1.000
_cell.angle_alpha   90.00
_cell.angle_beta   90.00
_cell.angle_gamma   90.00
#
_symmetry.space_group_name_H-M   'P 1'
#
loop_
_entity.id
_entity.type
_entity.pdbx_description
1 polymer ?
#
loop_
_entity_poly.entity_id
_entity_poly.type
_entity_poly.pdbx_seq_one_letter_code
_entity_poly.pdbx_strand_id
1 'polypeptide(L)'
;LEGSKEDLSKISEEEMLRWSKEELVKRLRKVENEKMNLMVEHGNLMKDVNRRLQLHLHEIRGLKEVNQKLQDDNQELRELCCFLDDDRQKGKKLSREWQRFGRHTASVMWKEVGMYQQKLKDLEARQETLLRENVELKEMVLMLDEERSGAGSRSSIDSQASLNNLNGGSATRDVGDGSSTSSTGSAGSPD
;
A
#
# COMPACT_ATOMS: atom_id res chain seq x y z
N LEU A 1 60.56 47.83 22.32
CA LEU A 1 61.68 48.77 22.05
C LEU A 1 62.06 48.59 20.58
N GLU A 2 61.34 49.31 19.72
CA GLU A 2 61.59 49.37 18.28
C GLU A 2 62.90 50.12 18.07
N GLY A 3 63.95 49.41 17.66
CA GLY A 3 65.10 50.05 17.04
C GLY A 3 64.63 50.64 15.71
N SER A 4 64.63 51.97 15.62
CA SER A 4 64.40 52.72 14.39
C SER A 4 65.10 52.03 13.22
N LYS A 5 64.31 51.51 12.26
CA LYS A 5 64.80 51.05 10.96
C LYS A 5 65.39 52.28 10.26
N GLU A 6 66.69 52.52 10.43
CA GLU A 6 67.44 53.42 9.56
C GLU A 6 67.32 52.85 8.15
N ASP A 7 66.47 53.48 7.35
CA ASP A 7 66.25 53.12 5.96
C ASP A 7 67.50 53.56 5.18
N LEU A 8 68.45 52.65 5.02
CA LEU A 8 69.72 52.90 4.33
C LEU A 8 69.52 53.43 2.90
N SER A 9 68.34 53.21 2.31
CA SER A 9 67.97 53.79 1.01
C SER A 9 67.84 55.32 1.04
N LYS A 10 67.73 55.93 2.22
CA LYS A 10 67.60 57.38 2.44
C LYS A 10 68.91 58.08 2.79
N ILE A 11 70.01 57.33 2.91
CA ILE A 11 71.34 57.86 3.27
C ILE A 11 72.11 58.13 1.98
N SER A 12 72.67 59.33 1.82
CA SER A 12 73.41 59.68 0.60
C SER A 12 74.76 58.96 0.54
N GLU A 13 75.30 58.76 -0.66
CA GLU A 13 76.64 58.17 -0.83
C GLU A 13 77.73 58.95 -0.08
N GLU A 14 77.64 60.29 -0.06
CA GLU A 14 78.58 61.15 0.67
C GLU A 14 78.55 60.92 2.18
N GLU A 15 77.38 60.63 2.75
CA GLU A 15 77.23 60.28 4.17
C GLU A 15 77.76 58.89 4.48
N MET A 16 77.58 57.94 3.56
CA MET A 16 78.12 56.59 3.67
C MET A 16 79.66 56.57 3.61
N LEU A 17 80.27 57.42 2.78
CA LEU A 17 81.73 57.58 2.65
C LEU A 17 82.39 58.13 3.92
N ARG A 18 81.65 58.82 4.79
CA ARG A 18 82.16 59.33 6.08
C ARG A 18 82.23 58.27 7.17
N TRP A 19 81.67 57.07 6.95
CA TRP A 19 81.69 56.01 7.94
C TRP A 19 82.97 55.19 7.91
N SER A 20 83.32 54.61 9.06
CA SER A 20 84.38 53.62 9.14
C SER A 20 83.97 52.31 8.48
N LYS A 21 84.98 51.55 8.02
CA LYS A 21 84.80 50.21 7.46
C LYS A 21 84.05 49.30 8.45
N GLU A 22 84.36 49.41 9.75
CA GLU A 22 83.74 48.62 10.81
C GLU A 22 82.25 48.93 10.98
N GLU A 23 81.85 50.20 10.87
CA GLU A 23 80.44 50.64 10.96
C GLU A 23 79.62 50.16 9.76
N LEU A 24 80.17 50.26 8.55
CA LEU A 24 79.55 49.74 7.33
C LEU A 24 79.33 48.23 7.43
N VAL A 25 80.33 47.47 7.90
CA VAL A 25 80.22 46.02 8.09
C VAL A 25 79.17 45.66 9.16
N LYS A 26 79.11 46.40 10.27
CA LYS A 26 78.07 46.19 11.31
C LYS A 26 76.66 46.43 10.76
N ARG A 27 76.44 47.53 10.03
CA ARG A 27 75.14 47.86 9.43
C ARG A 27 74.75 46.83 8.36
N LEU A 28 75.68 46.43 7.50
CA LEU A 28 75.43 45.37 6.50
C LEU A 28 74.96 44.07 7.16
N ARG A 29 75.69 43.58 8.18
CA ARG A 29 75.30 42.36 8.91
C ARG A 29 73.95 42.47 9.59
N LYS A 30 73.59 43.67 10.09
CA LYS A 30 72.29 43.93 10.70
C LYS A 30 71.17 43.78 9.66
N VAL A 31 71.31 44.40 8.49
CA VAL A 31 70.33 44.33 7.40
C VAL A 31 70.23 42.93 6.83
N GLU A 32 71.35 42.22 6.67
CA GLU A 32 71.35 40.82 6.22
C GLU A 32 70.57 39.91 7.18
N ASN A 33 70.76 40.09 8.50
CA ASN A 33 69.98 39.38 9.51
C ASN A 33 68.50 39.75 9.48
N GLU A 34 68.16 41.04 9.35
CA GLU A 34 66.77 41.49 9.24
C GLU A 34 66.08 40.93 7.98
N LYS A 35 66.78 40.94 6.83
CA LYS A 35 66.31 40.32 5.59
C LYS A 35 66.09 38.81 5.77
N MET A 36 67.02 38.12 6.42
CA MET A 36 66.89 36.69 6.69
C MET A 36 65.68 36.41 7.59
N ASN A 37 65.46 37.20 8.64
CA ASN A 37 64.30 37.09 9.52
C ASN A 37 62.99 37.34 8.74
N LEU A 38 62.93 38.39 7.92
CA LEU A 38 61.77 38.67 7.07
C LEU A 38 61.48 37.54 6.08
N MET A 39 62.51 36.92 5.50
CA MET A 39 62.34 35.76 4.62
C MET A 39 61.72 34.57 5.36
N VAL A 40 62.15 34.33 6.61
CA VAL A 40 61.58 33.27 7.47
C VAL A 40 60.13 33.58 7.81
N GLU A 41 59.82 34.81 8.23
CA GLU A 41 58.46 35.24 8.54
C GLU A 41 57.53 35.14 7.32
N HIS A 42 57.98 35.60 6.16
CA HIS A 42 57.24 35.47 4.90
C HIS A 42 57.00 33.99 4.54
N GLY A 43 58.01 33.13 4.72
CA GLY A 43 57.86 31.69 4.52
C GLY A 43 56.83 31.06 5.45
N ASN A 44 56.79 31.49 6.71
CA ASN A 44 55.80 31.02 7.69
C ASN A 44 54.39 31.52 7.36
N LEU A 45 54.24 32.78 6.96
CA LEU A 45 52.96 33.33 6.51
C LEU A 45 52.43 32.57 5.29
N MET A 46 53.28 32.30 4.31
CA MET A 46 52.90 31.54 3.12
C MET A 46 52.44 30.11 3.47
N LYS A 47 53.11 29.45 4.42
CA LYS A 47 52.68 28.14 4.92
C LYS A 47 51.31 28.21 5.58
N ASP A 48 51.02 29.25 6.37
CA ASP A 48 49.71 29.40 7.02
C ASP A 48 48.59 29.69 6.00
N VAL A 49 48.84 30.55 5.01
CA VAL A 49 47.91 30.81 3.89
C VAL A 49 47.59 29.52 3.15
N ASN A 50 48.61 28.74 2.79
CA ASN A 50 48.41 27.44 2.12
C ASN A 50 47.62 26.46 2.99
N ARG A 51 47.90 26.40 4.30
CA ARG A 51 47.16 25.55 5.23
C ARG A 51 45.68 25.92 5.27
N ARG A 52 45.36 27.22 5.40
CA ARG A 52 43.97 27.70 5.42
C ARG A 52 43.25 27.42 4.10
N LEU A 53 43.94 27.64 2.98
CA LEU A 53 43.39 27.33 1.65
C LEU A 53 43.02 25.84 1.53
N GLN A 54 43.87 24.94 2.02
CA GLN A 54 43.58 23.50 2.00
C GLN A 54 42.37 23.12 2.86
N LEU A 55 42.20 23.76 4.03
CA LEU A 55 41.02 23.57 4.87
C LEU A 55 39.75 24.01 4.16
N HIS A 56 39.73 25.20 3.56
CA HIS A 56 38.57 25.67 2.79
C HIS A 56 38.27 24.78 1.58
N LEU A 57 39.29 24.28 0.87
CA LEU A 57 39.08 23.33 -0.22
C LEU A 57 38.46 22.01 0.26
N HIS A 58 38.85 21.54 1.45
CA HIS A 58 38.24 20.36 2.05
C HIS A 58 36.78 20.60 2.44
N GLU A 59 36.50 21.74 3.06
CA GLU A 59 35.13 22.15 3.42
C GLU A 59 34.23 22.29 2.18
N ILE A 60 34.71 22.92 1.11
CA ILE A 60 33.98 23.03 -0.16
C ILE A 60 33.63 21.65 -0.73
N ARG A 61 34.55 20.68 -0.65
CA ARG A 61 34.27 19.30 -1.07
C ARG A 61 33.18 18.65 -0.21
N GLY A 62 33.28 18.76 1.11
CA GLY A 62 32.26 18.23 2.03
C GLY A 62 30.88 18.85 1.81
N LEU A 63 30.80 20.16 1.61
CA LEU A 63 29.54 20.85 1.29
C LEU A 63 28.95 20.39 -0.05
N LYS A 64 29.78 20.09 -1.05
CA LYS A 64 29.30 19.53 -2.33
C LYS A 64 28.71 18.13 -2.15
N GLU A 65 29.31 17.27 -1.33
CA GLU A 65 28.79 15.94 -1.03
C GLU A 65 27.43 16.01 -0.33
N VAL A 66 27.30 16.87 0.68
CA VAL A 66 26.01 17.09 1.38
C VAL A 66 24.95 17.63 0.42
N ASN A 67 25.32 18.59 -0.43
CA ASN A 67 24.39 19.14 -1.42
C ASN A 67 23.93 18.07 -2.42
N GLN A 68 24.84 17.24 -2.91
CA GLN A 68 24.48 16.12 -3.80
C GLN A 68 23.47 15.19 -3.13
N LYS A 69 23.74 14.79 -1.88
CA LYS A 69 22.82 13.94 -1.13
C LYS A 69 21.43 14.58 -0.98
N LEU A 70 21.37 15.88 -0.68
CA LEU A 70 20.09 16.59 -0.59
C LEU A 70 19.36 16.68 -1.94
N GLN A 71 20.09 16.73 -3.06
CA GLN A 71 19.49 16.68 -4.39
C GLN A 71 18.91 15.30 -4.71
N ASP A 72 19.64 14.24 -4.36
CA ASP A 72 19.20 12.86 -4.51
C ASP A 72 17.94 12.61 -3.66
N ASP A 73 17.96 12.99 -2.38
CA ASP A 73 16.79 12.90 -1.47
C ASP A 73 15.60 13.71 -2.02
N ASN A 74 15.83 14.90 -2.58
CA ASN A 74 14.77 15.70 -3.21
C ASN A 74 14.17 15.01 -4.44
N GLN A 75 14.99 14.32 -5.22
CA GLN A 75 14.54 13.60 -6.39
C GLN A 75 13.69 12.38 -5.99
N GLU A 76 14.14 11.60 -5.00
CA GLU A 76 13.38 10.49 -4.44
C GLU A 76 12.02 10.95 -3.87
N LEU A 77 11.98 12.08 -3.17
CA LEU A 77 10.73 12.65 -2.66
C LEU A 77 9.75 13.03 -3.79
N ARG A 78 10.25 13.53 -4.92
CA ARG A 78 9.40 13.82 -6.09
C ARG A 78 8.82 12.55 -6.69
N GLU A 79 9.64 11.50 -6.81
CA GLU A 79 9.20 10.20 -7.32
C GLU A 79 8.15 9.56 -6.40
N LEU A 80 8.36 9.67 -5.08
CA LEU A 80 7.38 9.21 -4.09
C LEU A 80 6.05 9.97 -4.20
N CYS A 81 6.09 11.29 -4.39
CA CYS A 81 4.88 12.08 -4.62
C CYS A 81 4.10 11.58 -5.85
N CYS A 82 4.77 11.32 -6.97
CA CYS A 82 4.15 10.76 -8.16
C CYS A 82 3.50 9.39 -7.89
N PHE A 83 4.23 8.49 -7.20
CA PHE A 83 3.71 7.18 -6.83
C PHE A 83 2.45 7.26 -5.96
N LEU A 84 2.47 8.12 -4.94
CA LEU A 84 1.33 8.31 -4.04
C LEU A 84 0.12 8.92 -4.75
N ASP A 85 0.34 9.83 -5.70
CA ASP A 85 -0.74 10.38 -6.51
C ASP A 85 -1.38 9.31 -7.40
N ASP A 86 -0.60 8.45 -8.03
CA ASP A 86 -1.09 7.31 -8.81
C ASP A 86 -1.91 6.35 -7.95
N ASP A 87 -1.42 6.02 -6.75
CA ASP A 87 -2.13 5.12 -5.84
C ASP A 87 -3.44 5.75 -5.33
N ARG A 88 -3.42 7.05 -5.03
CA ARG A 88 -4.62 7.82 -4.72
C ARG A 88 -5.64 7.78 -5.86
N GLN A 89 -5.20 7.86 -7.13
CA GLN A 89 -6.11 7.74 -8.28
C GLN A 89 -6.67 6.32 -8.43
N LYS A 90 -5.86 5.29 -8.19
CA LYS A 90 -6.31 3.88 -8.16
C LYS A 90 -7.37 3.68 -7.08
N GLY A 91 -7.15 4.19 -5.86
CA GLY A 91 -8.13 4.14 -4.77
C GLY A 91 -9.46 4.81 -5.12
N LYS A 92 -9.43 5.97 -5.80
CA LYS A 92 -10.64 6.64 -6.31
C LYS A 92 -11.39 5.80 -7.34
N LYS A 93 -10.68 5.16 -8.27
CA LYS A 93 -11.29 4.27 -9.28
C LYS A 93 -11.96 3.07 -8.61
N LEU A 94 -11.23 2.39 -7.71
CA LEU A 94 -11.73 1.24 -6.96
C LEU A 94 -12.97 1.59 -6.14
N SER A 95 -12.97 2.73 -5.44
CA SER A 95 -14.13 3.19 -4.68
C SER A 95 -15.38 3.38 -5.56
N ARG A 96 -15.22 3.96 -6.76
CA ARG A 96 -16.33 4.13 -7.72
C ARG A 96 -16.85 2.79 -8.25
N GLU A 97 -15.97 1.84 -8.50
CA GLU A 97 -16.33 0.48 -8.92
C GLU A 97 -17.05 -0.27 -7.81
N TRP A 98 -16.54 -0.17 -6.58
CA TRP A 98 -17.17 -0.75 -5.41
C TRP A 98 -18.59 -0.23 -5.19
N GLN A 99 -18.79 1.09 -5.32
CA GLN A 99 -20.13 1.67 -5.25
C GLN A 99 -21.05 1.19 -6.37
N ARG A 100 -20.55 1.04 -7.61
CA ARG A 100 -21.33 0.50 -8.73
C ARG A 100 -21.72 -0.95 -8.47
N PHE A 101 -20.77 -1.76 -8.03
CA PHE A 101 -20.99 -3.15 -7.63
C PHE A 101 -22.05 -3.23 -6.53
N GLY A 102 -21.89 -2.47 -5.44
CA GLY A 102 -22.84 -2.45 -4.33
C GLY A 102 -24.27 -2.10 -4.77
N ARG A 103 -24.43 -1.08 -5.62
CA ARG A 103 -25.75 -0.74 -6.19
C ARG A 103 -26.33 -1.86 -7.05
N HIS A 104 -25.52 -2.46 -7.90
CA HIS A 104 -25.96 -3.56 -8.77
C HIS A 104 -26.41 -4.77 -7.95
N THR A 105 -25.57 -5.23 -7.03
CA THR A 105 -25.85 -6.39 -6.16
C THR A 105 -27.09 -6.14 -5.31
N ALA A 106 -27.23 -4.95 -4.71
CA ALA A 106 -28.45 -4.61 -3.98
C ALA A 106 -29.68 -4.69 -4.89
N SER A 107 -29.63 -4.10 -6.10
CA SER A 107 -30.77 -4.13 -7.03
C SER A 107 -31.18 -5.53 -7.44
N VAL A 108 -30.20 -6.41 -7.70
CA VAL A 108 -30.46 -7.83 -8.01
C VAL A 108 -31.11 -8.52 -6.83
N MET A 109 -30.54 -8.39 -5.63
CA MET A 109 -31.08 -9.01 -4.41
C MET A 109 -32.51 -8.56 -4.11
N TRP A 110 -32.82 -7.26 -4.27
CA TRP A 110 -34.18 -6.74 -4.09
C TRP A 110 -35.19 -7.41 -5.05
N LYS A 111 -34.79 -7.61 -6.31
CA LYS A 111 -35.65 -8.29 -7.30
C LYS A 111 -35.85 -9.75 -6.95
N GLU A 112 -34.77 -10.46 -6.59
CA GLU A 112 -34.84 -11.88 -6.22
C GLU A 112 -35.71 -12.11 -4.98
N VAL A 113 -35.52 -11.30 -3.93
CA VAL A 113 -36.36 -11.35 -2.73
C VAL A 113 -37.82 -11.07 -3.07
N GLY A 114 -38.10 -10.05 -3.90
CA GLY A 114 -39.45 -9.75 -4.35
C GLY A 114 -40.09 -10.92 -5.13
N MET A 115 -39.33 -11.56 -6.01
CA MET A 115 -39.78 -12.76 -6.74
C MET A 115 -40.08 -13.92 -5.79
N TYR A 116 -39.22 -14.20 -4.81
CA TYR A 116 -39.45 -15.26 -3.84
C TYR A 116 -40.68 -14.98 -2.96
N GLN A 117 -40.86 -13.73 -2.54
CA GLN A 117 -42.06 -13.32 -1.79
C GLN A 117 -43.34 -13.51 -2.61
N GLN A 118 -43.34 -13.16 -3.89
CA GLN A 118 -44.51 -13.39 -4.76
C GLN A 118 -44.79 -14.88 -4.92
N LYS A 119 -43.77 -15.69 -5.18
CA LYS A 119 -43.90 -17.13 -5.31
C LYS A 119 -44.43 -17.79 -4.03
N LEU A 120 -44.02 -17.28 -2.85
CA LEU A 120 -44.51 -17.77 -1.57
C LEU A 120 -46.01 -17.51 -1.43
N LYS A 121 -46.48 -16.29 -1.73
CA LYS A 121 -47.92 -15.94 -1.72
C LYS A 121 -48.73 -16.82 -2.67
N ASP A 122 -48.22 -17.07 -3.88
CA ASP A 122 -48.90 -17.91 -4.85
C ASP A 122 -49.03 -19.37 -4.35
N LEU A 123 -48.01 -19.88 -3.66
CA LEU A 123 -48.03 -21.22 -3.06
C LEU A 123 -48.99 -21.30 -1.87
N GLU A 124 -49.02 -20.28 -1.00
CA GLU A 124 -49.96 -20.17 0.12
C GLU A 124 -51.41 -20.19 -0.38
N ALA A 125 -51.74 -19.37 -1.38
CA ALA A 125 -53.09 -19.33 -1.97
C ALA A 125 -53.52 -20.67 -2.60
N ARG A 126 -52.59 -21.36 -3.26
CA ARG A 126 -52.84 -22.71 -3.80
C ARG A 126 -53.07 -23.72 -2.69
N GLN A 127 -52.30 -23.65 -1.62
CA GLN A 127 -52.47 -24.52 -0.45
C GLN A 127 -53.84 -24.32 0.21
N GLU A 128 -54.30 -23.08 0.37
CA GLU A 128 -55.64 -22.79 0.89
C GLU A 128 -56.75 -23.35 -0.02
N THR A 129 -56.57 -23.24 -1.33
CA THR A 129 -57.54 -23.80 -2.30
C THR A 129 -57.61 -25.31 -2.20
N LEU A 130 -56.46 -26.00 -2.17
CA LEU A 130 -56.39 -27.45 -1.99
C LEU A 130 -57.00 -27.89 -0.65
N LEU A 131 -56.80 -27.13 0.43
CA LEU A 131 -57.42 -27.42 1.73
C LEU A 131 -58.95 -27.32 1.66
N ARG A 132 -59.48 -26.30 0.97
CA ARG A 132 -60.93 -26.12 0.78
C ARG A 132 -61.52 -27.26 -0.04
N GLU A 133 -60.93 -27.57 -1.19
CA GLU A 133 -61.33 -28.70 -2.03
C GLU A 133 -61.26 -30.02 -1.26
N ASN A 134 -60.24 -30.21 -0.41
CA ASN A 134 -60.12 -31.41 0.43
C ASN A 134 -61.24 -31.52 1.47
N VAL A 135 -61.70 -30.40 2.04
CA VAL A 135 -62.84 -30.37 2.97
C VAL A 135 -64.13 -30.70 2.23
N GLU A 136 -64.39 -30.06 1.08
CA GLU A 136 -65.56 -30.32 0.24
C GLU A 136 -65.63 -31.80 -0.19
N LEU A 137 -64.48 -32.38 -0.59
CA LEU A 137 -64.38 -33.81 -0.91
C LEU A 137 -64.71 -34.70 0.29
N LYS A 138 -64.23 -34.36 1.49
CA LYS A 138 -64.55 -35.10 2.73
C LYS A 138 -66.04 -35.03 3.06
N GLU A 139 -66.67 -33.87 2.89
CA GLU A 139 -68.11 -33.69 3.11
C GLU A 139 -68.94 -34.52 2.11
N MET A 140 -68.56 -34.55 0.83
CA MET A 140 -69.22 -35.40 -0.17
C MET A 140 -69.11 -36.89 0.16
N VAL A 141 -67.94 -37.35 0.62
CA VAL A 141 -67.77 -38.75 1.05
C VAL A 141 -68.67 -39.08 2.24
N LEU A 142 -68.77 -38.19 3.22
CA LEU A 142 -69.67 -38.39 4.37
C LEU A 142 -71.14 -38.51 3.96
N MET A 143 -71.61 -37.63 3.07
CA MET A 143 -72.99 -37.71 2.56
C MET A 143 -73.26 -39.03 1.80
N LEU A 144 -72.32 -39.48 0.99
CA LEU A 144 -72.44 -40.77 0.28
C LEU A 144 -72.46 -41.97 1.24
N ASP A 145 -71.66 -41.92 2.31
CA ASP A 145 -71.65 -42.96 3.35
C ASP A 145 -72.97 -42.96 4.16
N GLU A 146 -73.55 -41.79 4.43
CA GLU A 146 -74.86 -41.65 5.07
C GLU A 146 -75.99 -42.20 4.21
N GLU A 147 -76.01 -41.90 2.91
CA GLU A 147 -76.98 -42.44 1.95
C GLU A 147 -76.90 -43.98 1.88
N ARG A 148 -75.68 -44.53 1.87
CA ARG A 148 -75.45 -45.99 1.89
C ARG A 148 -75.89 -46.63 3.21
N SER A 149 -75.85 -45.89 4.31
CA SER A 149 -76.24 -46.37 5.65
C SER A 149 -77.73 -46.20 5.95
N GLY A 150 -78.39 -45.19 5.37
CA GLY A 150 -79.82 -44.89 5.53
C GLY A 150 -80.74 -45.62 4.53
N ALA A 151 -80.22 -45.98 3.36
CA ALA A 151 -80.92 -46.83 2.39
C ALA A 151 -80.85 -48.31 2.80
N GLY A 152 -81.54 -48.66 3.89
CA GLY A 152 -81.90 -50.04 4.20
C GLY A 152 -80.73 -50.96 4.55
N SER A 153 -80.66 -51.28 5.84
CA SER A 153 -80.24 -52.61 6.30
C SER A 153 -80.57 -53.70 5.29
N ARG A 154 -79.57 -54.21 4.57
CA ARG A 154 -79.53 -55.56 3.99
C ARG A 154 -78.17 -55.85 3.34
N SER A 155 -77.45 -56.81 3.94
CA SER A 155 -76.35 -57.63 3.40
C SER A 155 -75.07 -56.88 2.96
N SER A 156 -73.85 -57.30 3.30
CA SER A 156 -73.35 -58.56 3.83
C SER A 156 -72.03 -58.30 4.56
N ILE A 157 -71.92 -58.90 5.75
CA ILE A 157 -70.66 -59.41 6.29
C ILE A 157 -69.92 -60.18 5.18
N ASP A 158 -68.59 -60.10 5.17
CA ASP A 158 -67.63 -60.79 4.28
C ASP A 158 -66.92 -59.89 3.26
N SER A 159 -66.04 -59.03 3.79
CA SER A 159 -64.74 -58.73 3.18
C SER A 159 -63.74 -58.35 4.28
N GLN A 160 -63.69 -59.15 5.34
CA GLN A 160 -62.51 -59.26 6.19
C GLN A 160 -61.54 -60.25 5.53
N ALA A 161 -60.86 -59.84 4.47
CA ALA A 161 -59.70 -60.55 3.95
C ALA A 161 -58.97 -59.63 2.95
N SER A 162 -58.10 -58.77 3.48
CA SER A 162 -56.83 -58.31 2.87
C SER A 162 -56.30 -57.05 3.59
N LEU A 163 -56.39 -57.03 4.93
CA LEU A 163 -55.56 -56.18 5.77
C LEU A 163 -54.68 -57.09 6.60
N ASN A 164 -53.73 -57.75 5.94
CA ASN A 164 -52.51 -58.24 6.54
C ASN A 164 -51.55 -58.60 5.41
N ASN A 165 -50.34 -58.07 5.47
CA ASN A 165 -49.17 -58.40 4.64
C ASN A 165 -48.76 -57.43 3.53
N LEU A 166 -48.62 -56.13 3.86
CA LEU A 166 -47.55 -55.28 3.31
C LEU A 166 -46.84 -54.51 4.44
N ASN A 167 -46.44 -55.24 5.48
CA ASN A 167 -45.38 -54.79 6.39
C ASN A 167 -44.18 -55.71 6.18
N GLY A 168 -43.30 -55.36 5.23
CA GLY A 168 -42.09 -56.12 4.98
C GLY A 168 -41.26 -55.51 3.86
N GLY A 169 -40.24 -54.72 4.24
CA GLY A 169 -39.15 -54.36 3.34
C GLY A 169 -38.89 -52.87 3.21
N SER A 170 -38.40 -52.25 4.29
CA SER A 170 -37.56 -51.06 4.19
C SER A 170 -36.29 -51.43 3.41
N ALA A 171 -36.34 -51.36 2.08
CA ALA A 171 -35.18 -51.53 1.22
C ALA A 171 -34.51 -50.16 1.01
N THR A 172 -33.41 -49.99 1.74
CA THR A 172 -32.17 -49.34 1.30
C THR A 172 -32.30 -47.93 0.71
N ARG A 173 -32.13 -46.94 1.60
CA ARG A 173 -31.45 -45.69 1.26
C ARG A 173 -30.05 -46.06 0.75
N ASP A 174 -29.75 -45.75 -0.50
CA ASP A 174 -28.37 -45.75 -1.00
C ASP A 174 -27.99 -44.36 -1.48
N VAL A 175 -26.74 -44.06 -1.20
CA VAL A 175 -26.07 -42.77 -1.04
C VAL A 175 -25.44 -42.42 -2.39
N GLY A 176 -25.54 -41.18 -2.83
CA GLY A 176 -24.91 -40.75 -4.08
C GLY A 176 -24.61 -39.26 -4.09
N ASP A 177 -23.54 -38.87 -3.41
CA ASP A 177 -22.93 -37.55 -3.46
C ASP A 177 -22.07 -37.40 -4.73
N GLY A 178 -22.66 -36.85 -5.79
CA GLY A 178 -21.92 -36.49 -7.00
C GLY A 178 -21.07 -35.24 -6.80
N SER A 179 -19.93 -35.33 -6.12
CA SER A 179 -18.88 -34.30 -6.10
C SER A 179 -17.56 -34.88 -6.59
N SER A 180 -17.15 -34.50 -7.80
CA SER A 180 -15.78 -34.64 -8.26
C SER A 180 -15.23 -33.26 -8.63
N THR A 181 -14.44 -32.73 -7.70
CA THR A 181 -13.37 -31.78 -7.97
C THR A 181 -12.18 -32.54 -8.54
N SER A 182 -11.64 -32.14 -9.69
CA SER A 182 -10.22 -32.37 -10.00
C SER A 182 -9.69 -31.34 -10.98
N SER A 183 -8.68 -30.65 -10.48
CA SER A 183 -7.83 -29.60 -11.00
C SER A 183 -6.69 -30.11 -11.89
N THR A 184 -6.38 -29.37 -12.96
CA THR A 184 -5.07 -29.14 -13.60
C THR A 184 -5.23 -27.84 -14.42
N GLY A 185 -4.37 -26.81 -14.44
CA GLY A 185 -2.97 -26.67 -14.09
C GLY A 185 -2.09 -26.66 -15.35
N SER A 186 -1.92 -25.50 -16.04
CA SER A 186 -0.76 -25.13 -16.89
C SER A 186 -0.95 -23.71 -17.47
N ALA A 187 -0.10 -22.75 -17.08
CA ALA A 187 1.04 -22.22 -17.85
C ALA A 187 0.58 -21.53 -19.16
N GLY A 188 0.69 -20.21 -19.37
CA GLY A 188 1.85 -19.35 -19.14
C GLY A 188 2.60 -19.17 -20.46
N SER A 189 2.35 -18.06 -21.18
CA SER A 189 3.27 -17.45 -22.16
C SER A 189 2.74 -16.06 -22.58
N PRO A 190 3.56 -15.00 -22.47
CA PRO A 190 3.34 -13.74 -23.18
C PRO A 190 4.16 -13.70 -24.49
N ASP A 191 3.72 -12.84 -25.41
CA ASP A 191 4.52 -12.16 -26.43
C ASP A 191 4.25 -10.65 -26.26
#